data_AF-A0AAE6F2Y1-F1
#
_entry.id   AF-A0AAE6F2Y1-F1
#
_cell.length_a   1.000
_cell.length_b   1.000
_cell.length_c   1.000
_cell.angle_alpha   90.00
_cell.angle_beta   90.00
_cell.angle_gamma   90.00
#
_symmetry.space_group_name_H-M   'P 1'
#
loop_
_entity.id
_entity.type
_entity.pdbx_description
1 polymer ?
#
loop_
_entity_poly.entity_id
_entity_poly.type
_entity_poly.pdbx_seq_one_letter_code
_entity_poly.pdbx_strand_id
1 'polypeptide(L)'
;MLEDLDKKLQRGIESLHDSLDNVIKEMFKNLDHDFEDGVTEEMMKHLNVVNNNINFVKKQNDVYGEQITDIKNIMSHQDATVMDGNLSINYSGEHMISGQVQSSNYLTRKMTILKNHIDNAVNKISDYVQETYNNYFEPVLNYILEVIHSVETAVRHIYEISSLIYKSGMKIKIKAMGINVDEIDKMLEVLKNKLKNLDEFLNNLKIASPILENHLDDIVRNMKPLIVNQIFEPSHYDDMFISRKALTPVFSSVL
;
A
#
# COMPACT_ATOMS: atom_id res chain seq x y z
N MET A 1 -27.12 7.92 -20.49
CA MET A 1 -27.04 7.85 -19.02
C MET A 1 -26.66 6.45 -18.57
N LEU A 2 -27.47 5.41 -18.81
CA LEU A 2 -27.08 4.01 -18.55
C LEU A 2 -25.81 3.56 -19.30
N GLU A 3 -25.67 3.90 -20.58
CA GLU A 3 -24.43 3.65 -21.34
C GLU A 3 -23.21 4.42 -20.83
N ASP A 4 -23.41 5.53 -20.12
CA ASP A 4 -22.31 6.32 -19.55
C ASP A 4 -21.84 5.69 -18.23
N LEU A 5 -22.77 5.19 -17.42
CA LEU A 5 -22.51 4.42 -16.20
C LEU A 5 -21.79 3.10 -16.48
N ASP A 6 -22.23 2.38 -17.52
CA ASP A 6 -21.58 1.14 -17.96
C ASP A 6 -20.13 1.38 -18.39
N LYS A 7 -19.90 2.45 -19.17
CA LYS A 7 -18.54 2.88 -19.53
C LYS A 7 -17.71 3.30 -18.32
N LYS A 8 -18.31 3.93 -17.30
CA LYS A 8 -17.59 4.28 -16.06
C LYS A 8 -17.20 3.05 -15.26
N LEU A 9 -18.08 2.07 -15.11
CA LEU A 9 -17.77 0.78 -14.47
C LEU A 9 -16.64 0.07 -15.20
N GLN A 10 -16.75 -0.06 -16.52
CA GLN A 10 -15.74 -0.71 -17.34
C GLN A 10 -14.37 -0.01 -17.21
N ARG A 11 -14.34 1.33 -17.32
CA ARG A 11 -13.11 2.11 -17.15
C ARG A 11 -12.54 2.03 -15.74
N GLY A 12 -13.37 1.97 -14.71
CA GLY A 12 -12.92 1.77 -13.34
C GLY A 12 -12.21 0.43 -13.16
N ILE A 13 -12.79 -0.65 -13.70
CA ILE A 13 -12.21 -1.99 -13.68
C ILE A 13 -10.90 -2.04 -14.50
N GLU A 14 -10.91 -1.47 -15.71
CA GLU A 14 -9.71 -1.37 -16.56
C GLU A 14 -8.60 -0.55 -15.88
N SER A 15 -8.94 0.57 -15.23
CA SER A 15 -7.97 1.40 -14.50
C SER A 15 -7.34 0.63 -13.34
N LEU A 16 -8.12 -0.13 -12.57
CA LEU A 16 -7.58 -1.01 -11.53
C LEU A 16 -6.70 -2.10 -12.14
N HIS A 17 -7.15 -2.78 -13.18
CA HIS A 17 -6.40 -3.88 -13.79
C HIS A 17 -5.07 -3.42 -14.42
N ASP A 18 -5.08 -2.34 -15.20
CA ASP A 18 -3.94 -1.94 -16.03
C ASP A 18 -2.90 -1.11 -15.28
N SER A 19 -3.33 -0.37 -14.26
CA SER A 19 -2.45 0.59 -13.57
C SER A 19 -2.09 0.17 -12.16
N LEU A 20 -2.88 -0.66 -11.47
CA LEU A 20 -2.51 -1.15 -10.14
C LEU A 20 -1.18 -1.93 -10.21
N ASP A 21 -0.98 -2.71 -11.25
CA ASP A 21 0.24 -3.47 -11.49
C ASP A 21 1.48 -2.57 -11.65
N ASN A 22 1.30 -1.38 -12.23
CA ASN A 22 2.35 -0.37 -12.37
C ASN A 22 2.56 0.42 -11.07
N VAL A 23 1.48 0.78 -10.36
CA VAL A 23 1.56 1.41 -9.04
C VAL A 23 2.27 0.50 -8.04
N ILE A 24 1.99 -0.81 -8.07
CA ILE A 24 2.70 -1.82 -7.28
C ILE A 24 4.17 -1.89 -7.67
N LYS A 25 4.53 -1.84 -8.95
CA LYS A 25 5.95 -1.82 -9.37
C LYS A 25 6.69 -0.57 -8.87
N GLU A 26 6.03 0.58 -8.89
CA GLU A 26 6.61 1.84 -8.38
C GLU A 26 6.74 1.87 -6.85
N MET A 27 6.05 0.98 -6.11
CA MET A 27 6.26 0.78 -4.67
C MET A 27 7.59 0.12 -4.31
N PHE A 28 8.22 -0.56 -5.28
CA PHE A 28 9.52 -1.21 -5.12
C PHE A 28 10.64 -0.38 -5.76
N LYS A 29 10.39 0.89 -6.07
CA LYS A 29 11.43 1.80 -6.54
C LYS A 29 11.66 2.88 -5.49
N ASN A 30 12.87 2.89 -4.93
CA ASN A 30 13.25 3.88 -3.93
C ASN A 30 13.31 5.28 -4.58
N LEU A 31 12.63 6.26 -3.98
CA LEU A 31 12.35 7.57 -4.60
C LEU A 31 13.56 8.53 -4.65
N ASP A 32 14.64 8.25 -3.92
CA ASP A 32 15.74 9.22 -3.77
C ASP A 32 17.10 8.71 -4.30
N HIS A 33 17.39 7.41 -4.29
CA HIS A 33 18.72 6.89 -4.61
C HIS A 33 18.61 5.52 -5.27
N ASP A 34 18.72 5.45 -6.61
CA ASP A 34 19.07 4.36 -7.55
C ASP A 34 19.15 2.87 -7.09
N PHE A 35 18.47 2.48 -6.01
CA PHE A 35 18.45 1.15 -5.42
C PHE A 35 17.00 0.63 -5.41
N GLU A 36 16.82 -0.62 -5.83
CA GLU A 36 15.50 -1.27 -5.92
C GLU A 36 14.88 -1.63 -4.55
N ASP A 37 15.61 -1.51 -3.43
CA ASP A 37 15.11 -1.95 -2.12
C ASP A 37 15.74 -1.17 -0.94
N GLY A 38 14.92 -0.85 0.07
CA GLY A 38 15.35 -0.26 1.34
C GLY A 38 16.27 -1.18 2.16
N VAL A 39 16.21 -2.50 1.96
CA VAL A 39 17.17 -3.46 2.54
C VAL A 39 18.56 -3.28 1.93
N THR A 40 18.63 -3.11 0.61
CA THR A 40 19.90 -2.86 -0.10
C THR A 40 20.53 -1.55 0.35
N GLU A 41 19.72 -0.51 0.56
CA GLU A 41 20.19 0.77 1.07
C GLU A 41 20.76 0.67 2.50
N GLU A 42 20.05 0.00 3.42
CA GLU A 42 20.54 -0.22 4.79
C GLU A 42 21.83 -1.05 4.81
N MET A 43 21.92 -2.08 3.96
CA MET A 43 23.09 -2.93 3.85
C MET A 43 24.29 -2.17 3.28
N MET A 44 24.11 -1.33 2.25
CA MET A 44 25.17 -0.47 1.72
C MET A 44 25.66 0.54 2.76
N LYS A 45 24.76 1.15 3.52
CA LYS A 45 25.13 2.06 4.63
C LYS A 45 25.91 1.31 5.72
N HIS A 46 25.52 0.09 6.07
CA HIS A 46 26.27 -0.78 6.98
C HIS A 46 27.67 -1.10 6.44
N LEU A 47 27.76 -1.55 5.19
CA LEU A 47 29.02 -1.94 4.54
C LEU A 47 29.99 -0.77 4.45
N ASN A 48 29.51 0.45 4.21
CA ASN A 48 30.35 1.66 4.22
C ASN A 48 30.96 1.90 5.60
N VAL A 49 30.20 1.75 6.69
CA VAL A 49 30.74 1.87 8.06
C VAL A 49 31.79 0.78 8.32
N VAL A 50 31.51 -0.47 7.93
CA VAL A 50 32.46 -1.58 8.07
C VAL A 50 33.74 -1.34 7.28
N ASN A 51 33.64 -0.86 6.03
CA ASN A 51 34.81 -0.58 5.20
C ASN A 51 35.69 0.54 5.78
N ASN A 52 35.07 1.61 6.29
CA ASN A 52 35.79 2.68 6.98
C ASN A 52 36.51 2.17 8.24
N ASN A 53 35.85 1.30 9.01
CA ASN A 53 36.44 0.66 10.18
C ASN A 53 37.63 -0.24 9.81
N ILE A 54 37.53 -1.03 8.73
CA ILE A 54 38.63 -1.85 8.23
C ILE A 54 39.83 -0.97 7.85
N ASN A 55 39.60 0.13 7.14
CA ASN A 55 40.67 1.06 6.75
C ASN A 55 41.33 1.72 7.96
N PHE A 56 40.54 2.08 8.99
CA PHE A 56 41.05 2.61 10.24
C PHE A 56 41.96 1.59 10.96
N VAL A 57 41.52 0.34 11.11
CA VAL A 57 42.30 -0.73 11.75
C VAL A 57 43.57 -1.05 10.96
N LYS A 58 43.49 -1.07 9.63
CA LYS A 58 44.68 -1.24 8.76
C LYS A 58 45.71 -0.15 9.03
N LYS A 59 45.28 1.12 9.02
CA LYS A 59 46.17 2.25 9.29
C LYS A 59 46.80 2.19 10.69
N GLN A 60 46.03 1.77 11.70
CA GLN A 60 46.58 1.52 13.04
C GLN A 60 47.63 0.40 13.03
N ASN A 61 47.37 -0.69 12.32
CA ASN A 61 48.29 -1.82 12.23
C ASN A 61 49.58 -1.47 11.48
N ASP A 62 49.48 -0.67 10.41
CA ASP A 62 50.64 -0.19 9.66
C ASP A 62 51.54 0.68 10.57
N VAL A 63 50.94 1.60 11.33
CA VAL A 63 51.65 2.40 12.34
C VAL A 63 52.29 1.54 13.42
N TYR A 64 51.61 0.48 13.90
CA TYR A 64 52.23 -0.46 14.84
C TYR A 64 53.43 -1.19 14.22
N GLY A 65 53.35 -1.56 12.94
CA GLY A 65 54.46 -2.15 12.20
C GLY A 65 55.68 -1.21 12.11
N GLU A 66 55.44 0.07 11.83
CA GLU A 66 56.47 1.11 11.84
C GLU A 66 57.10 1.25 13.23
N GLN A 67 56.29 1.31 14.29
CA GLN A 67 56.77 1.41 15.67
C GLN A 67 57.64 0.22 16.11
N ILE A 68 57.24 -1.00 15.75
CA ILE A 68 58.05 -2.20 16.02
C ILE A 68 59.39 -2.11 15.30
N THR A 69 59.39 -1.59 14.07
CA THR A 69 60.60 -1.39 13.27
C THR A 69 61.52 -0.35 13.90
N ASP A 70 60.97 0.77 14.37
CA ASP A 70 61.73 1.82 15.06
C ASP A 70 62.36 1.31 16.35
N ILE A 71 61.58 0.58 17.18
CA ILE A 71 62.08 -0.04 18.40
C ILE A 71 63.21 -1.02 18.08
N LYS A 72 63.03 -1.88 17.06
CA LYS A 72 64.07 -2.81 16.61
C LYS A 72 65.34 -2.06 16.21
N ASN A 73 65.23 -0.96 15.49
CA ASN A 73 66.37 -0.15 15.06
C ASN A 73 67.09 0.49 16.25
N ILE A 74 66.34 1.06 17.20
CA ILE A 74 66.88 1.61 18.45
C ILE A 74 67.62 0.54 19.24
N MET A 75 67.01 -0.64 19.42
CA MET A 75 67.62 -1.76 20.15
C MET A 75 68.89 -2.27 19.46
N SER A 76 68.87 -2.37 18.12
CA SER A 76 70.04 -2.79 17.34
C SER A 76 71.19 -1.79 17.45
N HIS A 77 70.90 -0.49 17.42
CA HIS A 77 71.90 0.55 17.62
C HIS A 77 72.49 0.50 19.03
N GLN A 78 71.66 0.29 20.05
CA GLN A 78 72.09 0.17 21.43
C GLN A 78 72.99 -1.02 21.67
N ASP A 79 72.64 -2.19 21.11
CA ASP A 79 73.49 -3.39 21.19
C ASP A 79 74.88 -3.12 20.61
N ALA A 80 74.95 -2.37 19.51
CA ALA A 80 76.21 -1.96 18.88
C ALA A 80 77.01 -0.94 19.71
N THR A 81 76.36 -0.02 20.43
CA THR A 81 77.02 1.08 21.16
C THR A 81 77.12 0.85 22.67
N VAL A 82 76.69 -0.31 23.18
CA VAL A 82 76.63 -0.57 24.62
C VAL A 82 78.02 -0.57 25.26
N MET A 83 79.03 -1.03 24.51
CA MET A 83 80.44 -1.02 24.93
C MET A 83 81.02 0.39 24.98
N ASP A 84 80.41 1.36 24.28
CA ASP A 84 80.80 2.77 24.27
C ASP A 84 80.11 3.59 25.38
N GLY A 85 79.33 2.93 26.25
CA GLY A 85 78.67 3.55 27.40
C GLY A 85 77.42 4.37 27.07
N ASN A 86 76.93 4.32 25.83
CA ASN A 86 75.70 5.01 25.44
C ASN A 86 74.46 4.18 25.80
N LEU A 87 73.77 4.56 26.88
CA LEU A 87 72.56 3.90 27.40
C LEU A 87 71.26 4.67 27.08
N SER A 88 71.33 5.69 26.22
CA SER A 88 70.21 6.60 25.95
C SER A 88 69.16 5.92 25.05
N ILE A 89 67.90 5.86 25.51
CA ILE A 89 66.74 5.46 24.67
C ILE A 89 65.97 6.72 24.30
N ASN A 90 66.03 7.14 23.04
CA ASN A 90 65.15 8.19 22.51
C ASN A 90 64.03 7.53 21.69
N TYR A 91 62.86 7.36 22.32
CA TYR A 91 61.63 6.93 21.65
C TYR A 91 60.67 8.12 21.58
N SER A 92 60.15 8.46 20.40
CA SER A 92 59.04 9.41 20.25
C SER A 92 57.75 8.66 19.91
N GLY A 93 56.72 8.86 20.73
CA GLY A 93 55.38 8.29 20.51
C GLY A 93 54.52 9.11 19.54
N GLU A 94 55.12 9.99 18.73
CA GLU A 94 54.42 11.07 17.99
C GLU A 94 53.45 10.57 16.90
N HIS A 95 53.48 9.28 16.57
CA HIS A 95 52.65 8.71 15.48
C HIS A 95 51.53 7.77 15.96
N MET A 96 51.23 7.69 17.26
CA MET A 96 50.15 6.84 17.77
C MET A 96 48.77 7.28 17.24
N ILE A 97 48.14 6.44 16.41
CA ILE A 97 46.75 6.63 16.00
C ILE A 97 45.84 5.98 17.05
N SER A 98 45.24 6.80 17.92
CA SER A 98 44.20 6.36 18.86
C SER A 98 42.81 6.74 18.37
N GLY A 99 41.87 5.80 18.41
CA GLY A 99 40.47 6.03 18.06
C GLY A 99 39.63 4.78 18.27
N GLN A 100 38.31 4.93 18.26
CA GLN A 100 37.36 3.82 18.40
C GLN A 100 36.69 3.49 17.07
N VAL A 101 36.52 2.20 16.81
CA VAL A 101 35.73 1.68 15.69
C VAL A 101 34.30 2.20 15.82
N GLN A 102 33.73 2.69 14.72
CA GLN A 102 32.35 3.19 14.73
C GLN A 102 31.35 2.05 14.73
N SER A 103 30.39 2.07 15.65
CA SER A 103 29.27 1.12 15.62
C SER A 103 28.35 1.39 14.44
N SER A 104 27.96 0.34 13.72
CA SER A 104 26.89 0.43 12.72
C SER A 104 25.54 0.05 13.33
N ASN A 105 24.63 1.02 13.39
CA ASN A 105 23.28 0.80 13.89
C ASN A 105 22.26 0.39 12.81
N TYR A 106 22.67 0.26 11.54
CA TYR A 106 21.76 -0.04 10.44
C TYR A 106 21.16 -1.45 10.51
N LEU A 107 21.95 -2.47 10.88
CA LEU A 107 21.43 -3.82 11.10
C LEU A 107 20.60 -3.96 12.39
N THR A 108 20.88 -3.15 13.41
CA THR A 108 20.17 -3.18 14.71
C THR A 108 18.90 -2.33 14.74
N ARG A 109 18.70 -1.44 13.76
CA ARG A 109 17.50 -0.60 13.61
C ARG A 109 16.26 -1.34 13.12
N LYS A 110 16.27 -2.68 13.09
CA LYS A 110 15.11 -3.53 12.73
C LYS A 110 14.43 -3.09 11.43
N MET A 111 15.19 -2.76 10.40
CA MET A 111 14.63 -2.47 9.07
C MET A 111 13.69 -1.27 9.06
N THR A 112 14.06 -0.17 9.74
CA THR A 112 13.21 1.04 9.81
C THR A 112 13.02 1.68 8.43
N ILE A 113 14.04 1.65 7.56
CA ILE A 113 13.93 2.16 6.19
C ILE A 113 12.95 1.28 5.39
N LEU A 114 13.05 -0.04 5.53
CA LEU A 114 12.10 -0.97 4.94
C LEU A 114 10.67 -0.68 5.39
N LYS A 115 10.46 -0.51 6.71
CA LYS A 115 9.15 -0.19 7.27
C LYS A 115 8.59 1.12 6.69
N ASN A 116 9.40 2.16 6.62
CA ASN A 116 8.98 3.44 6.03
C ASN A 116 8.65 3.31 4.54
N HIS A 117 9.41 2.49 3.80
CA HIS A 117 9.16 2.23 2.39
C HIS A 117 7.82 1.52 2.19
N ILE A 118 7.56 0.46 2.98
CA ILE A 118 6.28 -0.26 2.99
C ILE A 118 5.13 0.67 3.37
N ASP A 119 5.30 1.51 4.39
CA ASP A 119 4.26 2.42 4.86
C ASP A 119 3.89 3.43 3.76
N ASN A 120 4.88 4.04 3.11
CA ASN A 120 4.67 4.95 1.98
C ASN A 120 4.03 4.25 0.79
N ALA A 121 4.47 3.03 0.50
CA ALA A 121 3.97 2.23 -0.60
C ALA A 121 2.48 1.85 -0.41
N VAL A 122 2.11 1.40 0.79
CA VAL A 122 0.70 1.11 1.15
C VAL A 122 -0.16 2.37 1.02
N ASN A 123 0.34 3.52 1.47
CA ASN A 123 -0.38 4.79 1.32
C ASN A 123 -0.60 5.14 -0.17
N LYS A 124 0.41 4.97 -1.04
CA LYS A 124 0.24 5.23 -2.48
C LYS A 124 -0.79 4.32 -3.14
N ILE A 125 -0.85 3.02 -2.81
CA ILE A 125 -1.93 2.15 -3.32
C ILE A 125 -3.28 2.65 -2.81
N SER A 126 -3.35 2.93 -1.51
CA SER A 126 -4.57 3.41 -0.85
C SER A 126 -5.12 4.64 -1.56
N ASP A 127 -4.26 5.62 -1.86
CA ASP A 127 -4.63 6.84 -2.55
C ASP A 127 -5.09 6.57 -3.99
N TYR A 128 -4.35 5.72 -4.72
CA TYR A 128 -4.71 5.37 -6.10
C TYR A 128 -6.08 4.66 -6.20
N VAL A 129 -6.32 3.70 -5.30
CA VAL A 129 -7.57 2.95 -5.26
C VAL A 129 -8.74 3.88 -4.89
N GLN A 130 -8.53 4.80 -3.94
CA GLN A 130 -9.54 5.79 -3.56
C GLN A 130 -9.84 6.78 -4.70
N GLU A 131 -8.82 7.25 -5.41
CA GLU A 131 -9.00 8.13 -6.56
C GLU A 131 -9.79 7.42 -7.68
N THR A 132 -9.48 6.15 -7.92
CA THR A 132 -10.21 5.31 -8.89
C THR A 132 -11.68 5.13 -8.46
N TYR A 133 -11.94 4.92 -7.16
CA TYR A 133 -13.29 4.91 -6.61
C TYR A 133 -14.05 6.21 -6.91
N ASN A 134 -13.49 7.34 -6.49
CA ASN A 134 -14.12 8.66 -6.64
C ASN A 134 -14.43 8.97 -8.12
N ASN A 135 -13.50 8.65 -9.02
CA ASN A 135 -13.63 9.00 -10.44
C ASN A 135 -14.66 8.15 -11.18
N TYR A 136 -14.75 6.86 -10.85
CA TYR A 136 -15.49 5.89 -11.67
C TYR A 136 -16.69 5.26 -10.94
N PHE A 137 -16.55 4.92 -9.67
CA PHE A 137 -17.53 4.11 -8.93
C PHE A 137 -18.50 4.95 -8.09
N GLU A 138 -18.05 6.06 -7.49
CA GLU A 138 -18.91 6.98 -6.74
C GLU A 138 -20.09 7.52 -7.59
N PRO A 139 -19.90 7.95 -8.86
CA PRO A 139 -21.01 8.39 -9.70
C PRO A 139 -22.04 7.29 -9.98
N VAL A 140 -21.59 6.04 -10.02
CA VAL A 140 -22.45 4.87 -10.24
C VAL A 140 -23.29 4.59 -8.99
N LEU A 141 -22.68 4.62 -7.82
CA LEU A 141 -23.40 4.49 -6.54
C LEU A 141 -24.45 5.59 -6.40
N ASN A 142 -24.07 6.85 -6.63
CA ASN A 142 -24.99 7.98 -6.50
C ASN A 142 -26.21 7.81 -7.41
N TYR A 143 -26.00 7.35 -8.64
CA TYR A 143 -27.09 7.04 -9.55
C TYR A 143 -28.00 5.90 -9.05
N ILE A 144 -27.42 4.81 -8.52
CA ILE A 144 -28.20 3.71 -7.93
C ILE A 144 -29.08 4.23 -6.78
N LEU A 145 -28.53 5.08 -5.91
CA LEU A 145 -29.27 5.68 -4.80
C LEU A 145 -30.41 6.59 -5.28
N GLU A 146 -30.19 7.39 -6.32
CA GLU A 146 -31.24 8.20 -6.95
C GLU A 146 -32.38 7.34 -7.53
N VAL A 147 -32.04 6.21 -8.16
CA VAL A 147 -33.02 5.27 -8.70
C VAL A 147 -33.81 4.59 -7.59
N ILE A 148 -33.15 4.12 -6.51
CA ILE A 148 -33.82 3.57 -5.32
C ILE A 148 -34.84 4.59 -4.79
N HIS A 149 -34.42 5.84 -4.57
CA HIS A 149 -35.30 6.88 -4.07
C HIS A 149 -36.50 7.15 -5.01
N SER A 150 -36.27 7.11 -6.32
CA SER A 150 -37.32 7.26 -7.33
C SER A 150 -38.32 6.10 -7.29
N VAL A 151 -37.84 4.86 -7.10
CA VAL A 151 -38.65 3.66 -6.96
C VAL A 151 -39.51 3.72 -5.70
N GLU A 152 -38.91 4.05 -4.55
CA GLU A 152 -39.63 4.24 -3.29
C GLU A 152 -40.73 5.31 -3.40
N THR A 153 -40.40 6.43 -4.06
CA THR A 153 -41.36 7.52 -4.32
C THR A 153 -42.51 7.07 -5.21
N ALA A 154 -42.22 6.32 -6.28
CA ALA A 154 -43.24 5.76 -7.17
C ALA A 154 -44.17 4.78 -6.43
N VAL A 155 -43.61 3.91 -5.59
CA VAL A 155 -44.40 3.00 -4.75
C VAL A 155 -45.31 3.77 -3.79
N ARG A 156 -44.82 4.85 -3.16
CA ARG A 156 -45.64 5.73 -2.31
C ARG A 156 -46.80 6.35 -3.09
N HIS A 157 -46.55 6.91 -4.27
CA HIS A 157 -47.61 7.49 -5.10
C HIS A 157 -48.65 6.44 -5.55
N ILE A 158 -48.23 5.20 -5.83
CA ILE A 158 -49.16 4.10 -6.12
C ILE A 158 -50.08 3.84 -4.92
N TYR A 159 -49.56 3.82 -3.69
CA TYR A 159 -50.38 3.67 -2.49
C TYR A 159 -51.37 4.84 -2.32
N GLU A 160 -50.94 6.08 -2.57
CA GLU A 160 -51.80 7.26 -2.51
C GLU A 160 -52.93 7.18 -3.55
N ILE A 161 -52.61 6.83 -4.80
CA ILE A 161 -53.59 6.64 -5.89
C ILE A 161 -54.60 5.56 -5.49
N SER A 162 -54.13 4.40 -5.02
CA SER A 162 -55.01 3.34 -4.52
C SER A 162 -55.92 3.87 -3.42
N SER A 163 -55.39 4.55 -2.40
CA SER A 163 -56.20 5.10 -1.31
C SER A 163 -57.29 6.08 -1.78
N LEU A 164 -57.01 6.89 -2.81
CA LEU A 164 -57.96 7.81 -3.41
C LEU A 164 -59.07 7.10 -4.19
N ILE A 165 -58.73 6.04 -4.93
CA ILE A 165 -59.71 5.17 -5.62
C ILE A 165 -60.67 4.55 -4.59
N TYR A 166 -60.15 4.13 -3.43
CA TYR A 166 -60.92 3.48 -2.36
C TYR A 166 -61.63 4.44 -1.40
N LYS A 167 -61.45 5.75 -1.55
CA LYS A 167 -62.19 6.76 -0.78
C LYS A 167 -63.68 6.76 -1.16
N SER A 168 -64.56 6.93 -0.18
CA SER A 168 -66.02 6.76 -0.35
C SER A 168 -66.56 7.57 -1.54
N GLY A 169 -67.10 6.86 -2.53
CA GLY A 169 -67.72 7.42 -3.74
C GLY A 169 -66.84 7.51 -4.98
N MET A 170 -65.50 7.45 -4.90
CA MET A 170 -64.65 7.50 -6.11
C MET A 170 -64.68 6.21 -6.91
N LYS A 171 -64.61 5.04 -6.26
CA LYS A 171 -64.81 3.74 -6.92
C LYS A 171 -66.10 3.69 -7.73
N ILE A 172 -67.19 4.27 -7.19
CA ILE A 172 -68.50 4.32 -7.87
C ILE A 172 -68.43 5.27 -9.09
N LYS A 173 -67.83 6.45 -8.95
CA LYS A 173 -67.66 7.41 -10.04
C LYS A 173 -66.80 6.87 -11.18
N ILE A 174 -65.70 6.19 -10.86
CA ILE A 174 -64.80 5.57 -11.86
C ILE A 174 -65.54 4.46 -12.61
N LYS A 175 -66.30 3.60 -11.90
CA LYS A 175 -67.17 2.60 -12.54
C LYS A 175 -68.23 3.24 -13.44
N ALA A 176 -68.83 4.35 -13.01
CA ALA A 176 -69.83 5.08 -13.80
C ALA A 176 -69.25 5.73 -15.07
N MET A 177 -67.93 5.98 -15.12
CA MET A 177 -67.21 6.43 -16.31
C MET A 177 -66.87 5.28 -17.29
N GLY A 178 -67.31 4.05 -17.01
CA GLY A 178 -67.01 2.86 -17.82
C GLY A 178 -65.61 2.30 -17.61
N ILE A 179 -64.88 2.77 -16.59
CA ILE A 179 -63.52 2.34 -16.28
C ILE A 179 -63.56 1.13 -15.35
N ASN A 180 -62.83 0.07 -15.70
CA ASN A 180 -62.73 -1.15 -14.92
C ASN A 180 -61.75 -0.98 -13.75
N VAL A 181 -62.29 -0.68 -12.55
CA VAL A 181 -61.51 -0.50 -11.33
C VAL A 181 -60.71 -1.76 -10.96
N ASP A 182 -61.27 -2.93 -11.18
CA ASP A 182 -60.63 -4.20 -10.80
C ASP A 182 -59.41 -4.49 -11.71
N GLU A 183 -59.41 -3.96 -12.94
CA GLU A 183 -58.27 -4.00 -13.86
C GLU A 183 -57.19 -2.97 -13.49
N ILE A 184 -57.57 -1.78 -13.02
CA ILE A 184 -56.64 -0.80 -12.43
C ILE A 184 -55.94 -1.40 -11.21
N ASP A 185 -56.69 -2.03 -10.30
CA ASP A 185 -56.12 -2.68 -9.11
C ASP A 185 -55.07 -3.72 -9.49
N LYS A 186 -55.38 -4.57 -10.47
CA LYS A 186 -54.45 -5.59 -10.97
C LYS A 186 -53.20 -4.95 -11.58
N MET A 187 -53.33 -3.88 -12.36
CA MET A 187 -52.19 -3.18 -12.95
C MET A 187 -51.31 -2.49 -11.89
N LEU A 188 -51.92 -1.85 -10.88
CA LEU A 188 -51.20 -1.22 -9.78
C LEU A 188 -50.43 -2.25 -8.93
N GLU A 189 -51.03 -3.41 -8.66
CA GLU A 189 -50.37 -4.48 -7.91
C GLU A 189 -49.19 -5.09 -8.71
N VAL A 190 -49.36 -5.30 -10.02
CA VAL A 190 -48.26 -5.74 -10.90
C VAL A 190 -47.13 -4.72 -10.93
N LEU A 191 -47.44 -3.43 -11.05
CA LEU A 191 -46.44 -2.36 -11.08
C LEU A 191 -45.69 -2.29 -9.74
N LYS A 192 -46.41 -2.35 -8.63
CA LYS A 192 -45.84 -2.36 -7.29
C LYS A 192 -44.89 -3.53 -7.07
N ASN A 193 -45.27 -4.74 -7.50
CA ASN A 193 -44.41 -5.92 -7.39
C ASN A 193 -43.14 -5.78 -8.25
N LYS A 194 -43.25 -5.24 -9.47
CA LYS A 194 -42.07 -4.95 -10.31
C LYS A 194 -41.13 -3.93 -9.67
N LEU A 195 -41.68 -2.86 -9.11
CA LEU A 195 -40.90 -1.83 -8.41
C LEU A 195 -40.21 -2.39 -7.17
N LYS A 196 -40.89 -3.22 -6.38
CA LYS A 196 -40.30 -3.90 -5.22
C LYS A 196 -39.14 -4.82 -5.61
N ASN A 197 -39.29 -5.59 -6.67
CA ASN A 197 -38.21 -6.46 -7.17
C ASN A 197 -37.00 -5.65 -7.65
N LEU A 198 -37.24 -4.48 -8.26
CA LEU A 198 -36.18 -3.58 -8.69
C LEU A 198 -35.44 -2.97 -7.49
N ASP A 199 -36.17 -2.53 -6.47
CA ASP A 199 -35.60 -2.02 -5.21
C ASP A 199 -34.73 -3.08 -4.51
N GLU A 200 -35.23 -4.31 -4.41
CA GLU A 200 -34.49 -5.43 -3.82
C GLU A 200 -33.21 -5.73 -4.63
N PHE A 201 -33.30 -5.74 -5.96
CA PHE A 201 -32.14 -5.92 -6.82
C PHE A 201 -31.07 -4.84 -6.63
N LEU A 202 -31.47 -3.56 -6.58
CA LEU A 202 -30.55 -2.44 -6.40
C LEU A 202 -29.90 -2.43 -5.02
N ASN A 203 -30.64 -2.78 -3.96
CA ASN A 203 -30.10 -2.94 -2.61
C ASN A 203 -29.12 -4.13 -2.54
N ASN A 204 -29.45 -5.26 -3.17
CA ASN A 204 -28.55 -6.40 -3.24
C ASN A 204 -27.25 -6.06 -4.00
N LEU A 205 -27.34 -5.30 -5.10
CA LEU A 205 -26.17 -4.84 -5.85
C LEU A 205 -25.27 -3.93 -4.99
N LYS A 206 -25.87 -3.02 -4.22
CA LYS A 206 -25.15 -2.15 -3.28
C LYS A 206 -24.40 -2.96 -2.22
N ILE A 207 -25.07 -3.93 -1.58
CA ILE A 207 -24.48 -4.77 -0.53
C ILE A 207 -23.41 -5.73 -1.08
N ALA A 208 -23.65 -6.30 -2.26
CA ALA A 208 -22.75 -7.29 -2.86
C ALA A 208 -21.46 -6.70 -3.44
N SER A 209 -21.38 -5.36 -3.55
CA SER A 209 -20.23 -4.68 -4.13
C SER A 209 -19.52 -3.81 -3.09
N PRO A 210 -18.54 -4.36 -2.36
CA PRO A 210 -17.69 -3.59 -1.44
C PRO A 210 -17.02 -2.37 -2.11
N ILE A 211 -16.76 -2.48 -3.42
CA ILE A 211 -16.26 -1.39 -4.27
C ILE A 211 -17.22 -0.20 -4.29
N LEU A 212 -18.53 -0.39 -4.06
CA LEU A 212 -19.52 0.68 -4.07
C LEU A 212 -19.74 1.33 -2.69
N GLU A 213 -19.35 0.70 -1.57
CA GLU A 213 -19.61 1.23 -0.22
C GLU A 213 -18.52 2.17 0.35
N ASN A 214 -17.55 2.61 -0.46
CA ASN A 214 -16.53 3.61 -0.07
C ASN A 214 -15.64 3.20 1.12
N HIS A 215 -15.03 2.02 1.05
CA HIS A 215 -14.06 1.54 2.06
C HIS A 215 -12.82 0.89 1.45
N LEU A 216 -12.54 1.16 0.18
CA LEU A 216 -11.45 0.49 -0.52
C LEU A 216 -10.07 0.90 0.02
N ASP A 217 -9.90 2.14 0.46
CA ASP A 217 -8.68 2.61 1.11
C ASP A 217 -8.45 1.92 2.46
N ASP A 218 -9.49 1.78 3.27
CA ASP A 218 -9.48 1.03 4.53
C ASP A 218 -9.17 -0.45 4.32
N ILE A 219 -9.73 -1.07 3.27
CA ILE A 219 -9.42 -2.46 2.89
C ILE A 219 -7.92 -2.61 2.57
N VAL A 220 -7.36 -1.71 1.75
CA VAL A 220 -5.94 -1.73 1.38
C VAL A 220 -5.04 -1.55 2.61
N ARG A 221 -5.38 -0.61 3.50
CA ARG A 221 -4.62 -0.39 4.74
C ARG A 221 -4.71 -1.59 5.68
N ASN A 222 -5.87 -2.23 5.77
CA ASN A 222 -6.07 -3.44 6.59
C ASN A 222 -5.38 -4.68 6.01
N MET A 223 -5.13 -4.71 4.70
CA MET A 223 -4.36 -5.77 4.03
C MET A 223 -2.84 -5.63 4.20
N LYS A 224 -2.35 -4.54 4.79
CA LYS A 224 -0.92 -4.33 5.04
C LYS A 224 -0.19 -5.54 5.65
N PRO A 225 -0.71 -6.25 6.68
CA PRO A 225 -0.04 -7.43 7.22
C PRO A 225 0.12 -8.56 6.19
N LEU A 226 -0.85 -8.74 5.29
CA LEU A 226 -0.80 -9.73 4.21
C LEU A 226 0.20 -9.33 3.12
N ILE A 227 0.24 -8.04 2.75
CA ILE A 227 1.22 -7.48 1.81
C ILE A 227 2.63 -7.69 2.36
N VAL A 228 2.86 -7.38 3.64
CA VAL A 228 4.15 -7.58 4.30
C VAL A 228 4.53 -9.07 4.35
N ASN A 229 3.60 -9.96 4.73
CA ASN A 229 3.89 -11.39 4.76
C ASN A 229 4.21 -11.96 3.37
N GLN A 230 3.50 -11.54 2.32
CA GLN A 230 3.72 -12.05 0.97
C GLN A 230 5.04 -11.57 0.36
N ILE A 231 5.49 -10.37 0.71
CA ILE A 231 6.78 -9.82 0.24
C ILE A 231 7.95 -10.38 1.05
N PHE A 232 7.79 -10.54 2.37
CA PHE A 232 8.90 -10.81 3.30
C PHE A 232 8.81 -12.15 4.02
N GLU A 233 8.00 -13.09 3.52
CA GLU A 233 8.00 -14.45 4.08
C GLU A 233 9.40 -15.07 3.92
N PRO A 234 9.96 -15.71 4.96
CA PRO A 234 11.29 -16.34 4.89
C PRO A 234 11.48 -17.32 3.72
N SER A 235 10.40 -17.95 3.25
CA SER A 235 10.40 -18.85 2.08
C SER A 235 10.48 -18.13 0.73
N HIS A 236 10.23 -16.82 0.69
CA HIS A 236 10.31 -15.96 -0.50
C HIS A 236 11.58 -15.10 -0.53
N TYR A 237 12.47 -15.25 0.46
CA TYR A 237 13.74 -14.50 0.51
C TYR A 237 14.72 -14.87 -0.60
N ASP A 238 14.66 -16.10 -1.14
CA ASP A 238 15.42 -16.47 -2.34
C ASP A 238 14.90 -15.73 -3.59
N ASP A 239 13.65 -15.28 -3.56
CA ASP A 239 12.99 -14.43 -4.57
C ASP A 239 13.04 -12.93 -4.20
N MET A 240 13.80 -12.51 -3.17
CA MET A 240 13.93 -11.10 -2.78
C MET A 240 14.59 -10.24 -3.89
N PHE A 241 15.24 -10.89 -4.87
CA PHE A 241 15.72 -10.28 -6.12
C PHE A 241 14.70 -10.33 -7.28
N ILE A 242 13.54 -10.98 -7.09
CA ILE A 242 12.47 -11.18 -8.08
C ILE A 242 11.15 -10.65 -7.52
N SER A 243 11.11 -9.35 -7.24
CA SER A 243 9.98 -8.58 -6.67
C SER A 243 8.67 -8.56 -7.51
N ARG A 244 8.59 -9.33 -8.61
CA ARG A 244 7.46 -9.29 -9.56
C ARG A 244 6.36 -10.33 -9.36
N LYS A 245 6.62 -11.47 -8.71
CA LYS A 245 5.71 -12.64 -8.78
C LYS A 245 4.76 -12.81 -7.60
N ALA A 246 5.09 -12.26 -6.42
CA ALA A 246 4.39 -12.59 -5.18
C ALA A 246 3.07 -11.81 -4.96
N LEU A 247 2.88 -10.64 -5.57
CA LEU A 247 1.74 -9.75 -5.24
C LEU A 247 0.55 -9.78 -6.20
N THR A 248 0.74 -10.20 -7.45
CA THR A 248 -0.37 -10.31 -8.43
C THR A 248 -1.55 -11.16 -7.91
N PRO A 249 -1.34 -12.29 -7.21
CA PRO A 249 -2.45 -13.11 -6.68
C PRO A 249 -3.23 -12.46 -5.53
N VAL A 250 -2.60 -11.57 -4.76
CA VAL A 250 -3.16 -10.99 -3.53
C VAL A 250 -4.16 -9.88 -3.85
N PHE A 251 -3.91 -9.11 -4.92
CA PHE A 251 -4.82 -8.06 -5.35
C PHE A 251 -5.86 -8.55 -6.36
N SER A 252 -5.59 -9.65 -7.08
CA SER A 252 -6.58 -10.31 -7.94
C SER A 252 -7.72 -10.99 -7.17
N SER A 253 -7.57 -11.21 -5.86
CA SER A 253 -8.61 -11.82 -5.02
C SER A 253 -9.51 -10.81 -4.31
N VAL A 254 -9.21 -9.50 -4.47
CA VAL A 254 -9.94 -8.37 -3.88
C VAL A 254 -10.80 -7.65 -4.93
N LEU A 255 -10.47 -7.83 -6.21
CA LEU A 255 -11.27 -7.44 -7.38
C LEU A 255 -12.26 -8.55 -7.75
#